data_AF-A0A0P9EUL5-F1
#
_entry.id   AF-A0A0P9EUL5-F1
#
_cell.length_a   1.000
_cell.length_b   1.000
_cell.length_c   1.000
_cell.angle_alpha   90.00
_cell.angle_beta   90.00
_cell.angle_gamma   90.00
#
_symmetry.space_group_name_H-M   'P 1'
#
loop_
_entity.id
_entity.type
_entity.pdbx_description
1 polymer ?
#
loop_
_entity_poly.entity_id
_entity_poly.type
_entity_poly.pdbx_seq_one_letter_code
_entity_poly.pdbx_strand_id
1 'polypeptide(L)'
;MARYRATYRAGRDALLRGLDAHLPPGCVWQEPAGGYFVWVQLPEGVDTRALLPRAEAAGVAFLPGARFHSDGRGANALRLSFCLYPEAELAEGARRLGVALRELAESG
;
A
#
# COMPACT_ATOMS: atom_id res chain seq x y z
N MET A 1 -23.01 -8.88 -15.75
CA MET A 1 -22.29 -8.51 -14.49
C MET A 1 -20.95 -9.25 -14.27
N ALA A 2 -20.28 -9.75 -15.32
CA ALA A 2 -19.03 -10.53 -15.19
C ALA A 2 -17.75 -9.74 -15.52
N ARG A 3 -17.84 -8.66 -16.30
CA ARG A 3 -16.68 -7.94 -16.85
C ARG A 3 -15.92 -7.09 -15.81
N TYR A 4 -16.62 -6.58 -14.80
CA TYR A 4 -16.00 -5.78 -13.74
C TYR A 4 -15.10 -6.61 -12.80
N ARG A 5 -15.46 -7.87 -12.52
CA ARG A 5 -14.73 -8.71 -11.55
C ARG A 5 -13.32 -9.10 -12.03
N ALA A 6 -13.14 -9.26 -13.34
CA ALA A 6 -11.85 -9.66 -13.93
C ALA A 6 -10.85 -8.50 -13.91
N THR A 7 -11.28 -7.29 -14.29
CA THR A 7 -10.43 -6.09 -14.27
C THR A 7 -9.98 -5.74 -12.84
N TYR A 8 -10.86 -5.91 -11.84
CA TYR A 8 -10.47 -5.70 -10.46
C TYR A 8 -9.47 -6.73 -9.93
N ARG A 9 -9.57 -8.00 -10.37
CA ARG A 9 -8.56 -9.02 -10.03
C ARG A 9 -7.21 -8.69 -10.65
N ALA A 10 -7.17 -8.30 -11.92
CA ALA A 10 -5.93 -7.93 -12.58
C ALA A 10 -5.24 -6.73 -11.90
N GLY A 11 -6.01 -5.68 -11.57
CA GLY A 11 -5.49 -4.54 -10.82
C GLY A 11 -4.97 -4.91 -9.43
N ARG A 12 -5.72 -5.72 -8.68
CA ARG A 12 -5.28 -6.27 -7.39
C ARG A 12 -3.96 -7.02 -7.55
N ASP A 13 -3.88 -7.95 -8.49
CA ASP A 13 -2.72 -8.81 -8.68
C ASP A 13 -1.50 -8.00 -9.17
N ALA A 14 -1.70 -6.95 -9.97
CA ALA A 14 -0.65 -6.00 -10.34
C ALA A 14 -0.11 -5.23 -9.12
N LEU A 15 -1.00 -4.72 -8.27
CA LEU A 15 -0.61 -4.06 -7.03
C LEU A 15 0.15 -5.02 -6.10
N LEU A 16 -0.37 -6.22 -5.86
CA LEU A 16 0.25 -7.21 -4.98
C LEU A 16 1.64 -7.62 -5.48
N ARG A 17 1.80 -7.83 -6.79
CA ARG A 17 3.12 -8.11 -7.39
C ARG A 17 4.08 -6.94 -7.25
N GLY A 18 3.60 -5.71 -7.45
CA GLY A 18 4.41 -4.51 -7.23
C GLY A 18 4.82 -4.35 -5.77
N LEU A 19 3.92 -4.68 -4.83
CA LEU A 19 4.24 -4.66 -3.41
C LEU A 19 5.33 -5.69 -3.08
N ASP A 20 5.16 -6.93 -3.54
CA ASP A 20 6.13 -8.02 -3.34
C ASP A 20 7.52 -7.70 -3.93
N ALA A 21 7.56 -7.05 -5.09
CA ALA A 21 8.82 -6.69 -5.76
C ALA A 21 9.55 -5.49 -5.14
N HIS A 22 8.86 -4.61 -4.40
CA HIS A 22 9.40 -3.31 -4.01
C HIS A 22 9.36 -3.00 -2.51
N LEU A 23 8.49 -3.65 -1.73
CA LEU A 23 8.46 -3.47 -0.28
C LEU A 23 9.61 -4.27 0.37
N PRO A 24 10.19 -3.75 1.46
CA PRO A 24 11.19 -4.48 2.20
C PRO A 24 10.59 -5.67 2.95
N PRO A 25 11.44 -6.65 3.32
CA PRO A 25 11.01 -7.79 4.12
C PRO A 25 10.38 -7.36 5.44
N GLY A 26 9.35 -8.09 5.88
CA GLY A 26 8.58 -7.78 7.08
C GLY A 26 7.28 -7.00 6.83
N CYS A 27 7.02 -6.60 5.58
CA CYS A 27 5.69 -6.13 5.18
C CYS A 27 4.75 -7.32 4.98
N VAL A 28 3.55 -7.24 5.54
CA VAL A 28 2.49 -8.25 5.42
C VAL A 28 1.25 -7.58 4.86
N TRP A 29 0.65 -8.13 3.81
CA TRP A 29 -0.62 -7.63 3.29
C TRP A 29 -1.64 -8.75 3.21
N GLN A 30 -2.92 -8.40 3.32
CA GLN A 30 -3.99 -9.37 3.13
C GLN A 30 -4.50 -9.29 1.69
N GLU A 31 -4.59 -10.44 1.02
CA GLU A 31 -5.23 -10.54 -0.28
C GLU A 31 -6.76 -10.49 -0.11
N PRO A 32 -7.44 -9.42 -0.56
CA PRO A 32 -8.89 -9.36 -0.45
C PRO A 32 -9.52 -10.35 -1.43
N ALA A 33 -10.46 -11.18 -0.94
CA ALA A 33 -11.29 -12.05 -1.77
C ALA A 33 -12.29 -11.26 -2.65
N GLY A 34 -12.53 -9.99 -2.31
CA GLY A 34 -13.33 -9.03 -3.06
C GLY A 34 -13.27 -7.64 -2.43
N GLY A 35 -13.63 -6.60 -3.20
CA GLY A 35 -13.57 -5.21 -2.76
C GLY A 35 -12.62 -4.36 -3.59
N TYR A 36 -12.27 -3.19 -3.06
CA TYR A 36 -11.51 -2.15 -3.77
C TYR A 36 -10.21 -1.74 -3.07
N PHE A 37 -9.93 -2.34 -1.91
CA PHE A 37 -8.86 -1.94 -1.02
C PHE A 37 -8.00 -3.13 -0.58
N VAL A 38 -6.69 -2.92 -0.47
CA VAL A 38 -5.72 -3.83 0.14
C VAL A 38 -5.23 -3.19 1.44
N TRP A 39 -5.19 -4.00 2.49
CA TRP A 39 -4.55 -3.61 3.74
C TRP A 39 -3.12 -4.11 3.75
N VAL A 40 -2.18 -3.20 3.99
CA VAL A 40 -0.76 -3.49 4.12
C VAL A 40 -0.33 -3.12 5.53
N GLN A 41 0.32 -4.04 6.20
CA GLN A 41 0.96 -3.87 7.49
C GLN A 41 2.46 -3.85 7.28
N LEU A 42 3.08 -2.75 7.65
CA LEU A 42 4.52 -2.52 7.58
C LEU A 42 5.19 -3.14 8.82
N PRO A 43 6.51 -3.38 8.76
CA PRO A 43 7.27 -3.88 9.91
C PRO A 43 7.12 -2.95 11.13
N GLU A 44 7.27 -3.55 12.31
CA GLU A 44 7.17 -2.85 13.58
C GLU A 44 8.25 -1.76 13.68
N GLY A 45 7.85 -0.54 14.06
CA GLY A 45 8.73 0.64 14.06
C GLY A 45 8.53 1.61 12.89
N VAL A 46 7.81 1.22 11.82
CA VAL A 46 7.48 2.14 10.72
C VAL A 46 6.21 2.93 11.02
N ASP A 47 6.30 4.26 11.07
CA ASP A 47 5.12 5.15 11.19
C ASP A 47 4.59 5.57 9.80
N THR A 48 3.42 5.07 9.45
CA THR A 48 2.72 5.41 8.20
C THR A 48 2.31 6.89 8.12
N ARG A 49 2.21 7.61 9.24
CA ARG A 49 1.99 9.06 9.25
C ARG A 49 3.23 9.81 8.77
N ALA A 50 4.42 9.33 9.11
CA ALA A 50 5.68 9.88 8.61
C ALA A 50 5.96 9.45 7.16
N LEU A 51 5.46 8.29 6.74
CA LEU A 51 5.52 7.82 5.36
C LEU A 51 4.57 8.58 4.44
N LEU A 52 3.38 8.97 4.91
CA LEU A 52 2.34 9.63 4.11
C LEU A 52 2.86 10.83 3.30
N PRO A 53 3.51 11.87 3.89
CA PRO A 53 4.00 13.01 3.12
C PRO A 53 5.10 12.64 2.12
N ARG A 54 5.91 11.61 2.40
CA ARG A 54 6.94 11.11 1.48
C ARG A 54 6.33 10.39 0.29
N ALA A 55 5.34 9.54 0.55
CA ALA A 55 4.58 8.87 -0.49
C ALA A 55 3.80 9.87 -1.35
N GLU A 56 3.17 10.87 -0.73
CA GLU A 56 2.47 11.95 -1.44
C GLU A 56 3.43 12.76 -2.32
N ALA A 57 4.64 13.07 -1.83
CA ALA A 57 5.67 13.72 -2.64
C ALA A 57 6.11 12.84 -3.84
N ALA A 58 6.09 11.52 -3.69
CA ALA A 58 6.26 10.57 -4.78
C ALA A 58 4.99 10.37 -5.63
N GLY A 59 3.88 11.04 -5.33
CA GLY A 59 2.62 10.91 -6.07
C GLY A 59 1.82 9.65 -5.72
N VAL A 60 2.01 9.10 -4.53
CA VAL A 60 1.27 7.95 -3.99
C VAL A 60 0.51 8.39 -2.74
N ALA A 61 -0.82 8.38 -2.82
CA ALA A 61 -1.68 8.64 -1.68
C ALA A 61 -2.22 7.33 -1.09
N PHE A 62 -2.21 7.22 0.23
CA PHE A 62 -2.81 6.09 0.94
C PHE A 62 -3.47 6.56 2.24
N LEU A 63 -4.26 5.69 2.86
CA LEU A 63 -4.87 6.00 4.16
C LEU A 63 -4.10 5.30 5.29
N PRO A 64 -3.50 6.05 6.23
CA PRO A 64 -2.85 5.45 7.39
C PRO A 64 -3.90 4.80 8.31
N GLY A 65 -3.61 3.56 8.70
CA GLY A 65 -4.39 2.72 9.61
C GLY A 65 -4.46 3.26 11.03
N ALA A 66 -3.50 4.12 11.42
CA ALA A 66 -3.54 4.89 12.67
C ALA A 66 -4.82 5.73 12.82
N ARG A 67 -5.50 6.12 11.73
CA ARG A 67 -6.80 6.80 11.83
C ARG A 67 -7.94 5.88 12.30
N PHE A 68 -7.76 4.56 12.22
CA PHE A 68 -8.76 3.56 12.57
C PHE A 68 -8.51 2.90 13.93
N HIS A 69 -7.43 3.25 14.62
CA HIS A 69 -7.09 2.70 15.93
C HIS A 69 -6.78 3.83 16.91
N SER A 70 -7.58 3.94 17.97
CA SER A 70 -7.44 4.93 19.03
C SER A 70 -6.29 4.65 20.01
N ASP A 71 -5.75 3.43 20.01
CA ASP A 71 -4.77 2.96 21.01
C ASP A 71 -3.30 3.07 20.54
N GLY A 72 -3.03 3.76 19.43
CA GLY A 72 -1.68 3.87 18.85
C GLY A 72 -1.17 2.59 18.16
N ARG A 73 -1.89 1.47 18.29
CA ARG A 73 -1.69 0.24 17.50
C ARG A 73 -2.12 0.50 16.06
N GLY A 74 -1.38 0.03 15.05
CA GLY A 74 -1.71 0.28 13.65
C GLY A 74 -1.11 1.56 13.04
N ALA A 75 -0.16 2.20 13.73
CA ALA A 75 0.73 3.19 13.13
C ALA A 75 1.51 2.65 11.92
N ASN A 76 1.74 1.34 11.89
CA ASN A 76 2.37 0.62 10.78
C ASN A 76 1.37 0.05 9.75
N ALA A 77 0.07 0.28 9.87
CA ALA A 77 -0.90 -0.20 8.88
C ALA A 77 -1.27 0.89 7.87
N LEU A 78 -1.49 0.54 6.61
CA LEU A 78 -1.98 1.44 5.57
C LEU A 78 -2.96 0.74 4.64
N ARG A 79 -3.83 1.54 4.01
CA ARG A 79 -4.86 1.07 3.08
C ARG A 79 -4.64 1.66 1.70
N LEU A 80 -4.49 0.78 0.72
CA LEU A 80 -4.32 1.11 -0.71
C LEU A 80 -5.59 0.78 -1.49
N SER A 81 -5.97 1.66 -2.40
CA SER A 81 -7.07 1.42 -3.33
C SER A 81 -6.55 1.03 -4.71
N PHE A 82 -7.03 -0.08 -5.28
CA PHE A 82 -6.65 -0.52 -6.63
C PHE A 82 -7.77 -0.40 -7.67
N CYS A 83 -8.97 0.03 -7.25
CA CYS A 83 -10.14 0.12 -8.11
C CYS A 83 -10.08 1.23 -9.17
N LEU A 84 -9.33 2.29 -8.88
CA LEU A 84 -9.41 3.56 -9.61
C LEU A 84 -8.27 3.74 -10.64
N TYR A 85 -7.30 2.82 -10.67
CA TYR A 85 -6.07 2.99 -11.43
C TYR A 85 -5.80 1.78 -12.34
N PRO A 86 -5.20 1.98 -13.52
CA PRO A 86 -4.75 0.90 -14.39
C PRO A 86 -3.55 0.16 -13.78
N GLU A 87 -3.32 -1.08 -14.21
CA GLU A 87 -2.26 -1.96 -13.70
C GLU A 87 -0.86 -1.31 -13.72
N ALA A 88 -0.54 -0.55 -14.76
CA ALA A 88 0.73 0.16 -14.88
C ALA A 88 0.92 1.22 -13.78
N GLU A 89 -0.14 1.96 -13.44
CA GLU A 89 -0.08 2.95 -12.36
C GLU A 89 -0.04 2.30 -10.98
N LEU A 90 -0.67 1.13 -10.81
CA LEU A 90 -0.60 0.38 -9.56
C LEU A 90 0.81 -0.19 -9.33
N ALA A 91 1.45 -0.71 -10.38
CA ALA A 91 2.83 -1.15 -10.33
C ALA A 91 3.78 0.01 -10.00
N GLU A 92 3.63 1.15 -10.67
CA GLU A 92 4.44 2.33 -10.41
C GLU A 92 4.19 2.91 -9.00
N GLY A 93 2.93 2.94 -8.55
CA GLY A 93 2.57 3.37 -7.21
C GLY A 93 3.20 2.48 -6.14
N ALA A 94 3.19 1.15 -6.32
CA ALA A 94 3.87 0.23 -5.43
C ALA A 94 5.40 0.44 -5.42
N ARG A 95 6.01 0.68 -6.58
CA ARG A 95 7.43 1.00 -6.70
C ARG A 95 7.79 2.25 -5.92
N ARG A 96 7.03 3.34 -6.11
CA ARG A 96 7.23 4.62 -5.43
C ARG A 96 7.01 4.52 -3.92
N LEU A 97 6.01 3.74 -3.48
CA LEU A 97 5.80 3.44 -2.07
C LEU A 97 7.01 2.71 -1.46
N GLY A 98 7.55 1.70 -2.17
CA GLY A 98 8.75 0.99 -1.73
C GLY A 98 10.00 1.86 -1.67
N VAL A 99 10.13 2.86 -2.55
CA VAL A 99 11.21 3.87 -2.47
C VAL A 99 11.02 4.74 -1.23
N ALA A 100 9.85 5.36 -1.06
CA ALA A 100 9.56 6.23 0.09
C ALA A 100 9.76 5.51 1.44
N LEU A 101 9.48 4.21 1.48
CA LEU A 101 9.65 3.40 2.69
C LEU A 101 11.12 3.07 2.97
N ARG A 102 11.92 2.80 1.93
CA ARG A 102 13.39 2.66 2.07
C ARG A 102 14.03 3.95 2.54
N GLU A 103 13.65 5.09 1.95
CA GLU A 103 14.14 6.41 2.38
C GLU A 103 13.79 6.69 3.85
N LEU A 104 12.60 6.30 4.29
CA LEU A 104 12.20 6.41 5.69
C LEU A 104 13.06 5.52 6.60
N ALA A 105 13.34 4.28 6.17
CA ALA A 105 14.17 3.34 6.93
C ALA A 105 15.66 3.75 7.00
N GLU A 106 16.17 4.44 5.99
CA GLU A 106 17.54 4.98 5.97
C GLU A 106 17.69 6.31 6.74
N SER A 107 16.58 7.01 7.00
CA SER A 107 16.56 8.30 7.71
C SER A 107 16.31 8.19 9.23
N GLY A 108 16.20 6.98 9.78
CA GLY A 108 15.92 6.71 11.20
C GLY A 108 17.01 5.87 11.86
#